data_AF-A0A1B2LX98-F1
#
_entry.id   AF-A0A1B2LX98-F1
#
_cell.length_a   1.000
_cell.length_b   1.000
_cell.length_c   1.000
_cell.angle_alpha   90.00
_cell.angle_beta   90.00
_cell.angle_gamma   90.00
#
_symmetry.space_group_name_H-M   'P 1'
#
loop_
_entity.id
_entity.type
_entity.pdbx_description
1 polymer ?
#
loop_
_entity_poly.entity_id
_entity_poly.type
_entity_poly.pdbx_seq_one_letter_code
_entity_poly.pdbx_strand_id
1 'polypeptide(L)'
;MFELEKFQKAFEISFPVEAAQQILGLMESLYGSEFERVHGKTDADLLIENTRLVLDGITPEQLQNGIKLMRSERWCPTLPGFRFLCLQDGDWWTAEQAWTFALNWKKDSSKPITTLAKRTLGEVSEVLNGQGQKAAYKAFIDTYEYNLRQAKARNCTQVMWVKPKTSDDVKQQKTTERNRSGMPCPPELAAKIKGAYRGNLS
;
A
#
# COMPACT_ATOMS: atom_id res chain seq x y z
N MET A 1 44.99 12.23 -4.77
CA MET A 1 44.28 12.56 -3.51
C MET A 1 42.77 12.78 -3.73
N PHE A 2 42.33 13.35 -4.86
CA PHE A 2 40.90 13.61 -5.18
C PHE A 2 40.00 12.40 -5.52
N GLU A 3 40.52 11.18 -5.67
CA GLU A 3 39.67 10.02 -6.00
C GLU A 3 39.13 9.30 -4.77
N LEU A 4 39.89 9.22 -3.67
CA LEU A 4 39.48 8.51 -2.46
C LEU A 4 38.27 9.16 -1.78
N GLU A 5 38.21 10.49 -1.79
CA GLU A 5 37.08 11.27 -1.26
C GLU A 5 35.77 11.00 -2.02
N LYS A 6 35.85 10.68 -3.33
CA LYS A 6 34.65 10.32 -4.12
C LYS A 6 34.10 8.96 -3.71
N PHE A 7 34.96 8.03 -3.31
CA PHE A 7 34.54 6.73 -2.81
C PHE A 7 34.06 6.79 -1.36
N GLN A 8 34.58 7.70 -0.52
CA GLN A 8 34.10 7.88 0.85
C GLN A 8 32.61 8.20 0.92
N LYS A 9 32.09 9.02 0.00
CA LYS A 9 30.65 9.29 -0.11
C LYS A 9 29.81 8.04 -0.40
N ALA A 10 30.37 7.03 -1.07
CA ALA A 10 29.66 5.79 -1.34
C ALA A 10 29.49 4.91 -0.09
N PHE A 11 30.21 5.22 0.99
CA PHE A 11 30.15 4.54 2.29
C PHE A 11 29.50 5.39 3.38
N GLU A 12 28.96 6.57 3.06
CA GLU A 12 28.17 7.35 4.01
C GLU A 12 26.85 6.62 4.27
N ILE A 13 26.69 6.12 5.50
CA ILE A 13 25.48 5.41 5.93
C ILE A 13 24.63 6.36 6.78
N SER A 14 23.41 6.63 6.31
CA SER A 14 22.44 7.49 6.98
C SER A 14 21.50 6.74 7.92
N PHE A 15 21.44 5.41 7.80
CA PHE A 15 20.54 4.58 8.60
C PHE A 15 20.87 4.62 10.11
N PRO A 16 19.89 4.89 11.00
CA PRO A 16 20.12 5.01 12.44
C PRO A 16 20.57 3.71 13.11
N VAL A 17 21.50 3.82 14.06
CA VAL A 17 22.02 2.67 14.84
C VAL A 17 20.91 2.03 15.67
N GLU A 18 20.09 2.86 16.33
CA GLU A 18 19.00 2.41 17.20
C GLU A 18 17.94 1.64 16.39
N ALA A 19 17.68 2.06 15.15
CA ALA A 19 16.76 1.36 14.26
C ALA A 19 17.31 -0.03 13.87
N ALA A 20 18.60 -0.12 13.56
CA ALA A 20 19.25 -1.41 13.26
C ALA A 20 19.21 -2.36 14.46
N GLN A 21 19.51 -1.86 15.67
CA GLN A 21 19.41 -2.63 16.91
C GLN A 21 17.99 -3.14 17.16
N GLN A 22 16.97 -2.30 16.97
CA GLN A 22 15.56 -2.70 17.15
C GLN A 22 15.15 -3.80 16.16
N ILE A 23 15.60 -3.72 14.91
CA ILE A 23 15.30 -4.72 13.88
C ILE A 23 15.95 -6.06 14.22
N LEU A 24 17.23 -6.05 14.62
CA LEU A 24 17.94 -7.25 15.02
C LEU A 24 17.31 -7.89 16.27
N GLY A 25 16.97 -7.10 17.28
CA GLY A 25 16.28 -7.60 18.47
C GLY A 25 14.90 -8.18 18.15
N LEU A 26 14.18 -7.59 17.19
CA LEU A 26 12.92 -8.16 16.70
C LEU A 26 13.14 -9.50 15.96
N MET A 27 14.16 -9.60 15.11
CA MET A 27 14.51 -10.84 14.42
C MET A 27 14.89 -11.93 15.43
N GLU A 28 15.73 -11.62 16.40
CA GLU A 28 16.12 -12.56 17.46
C GLU A 28 14.89 -13.04 18.26
N SER A 29 14.00 -12.13 18.64
CA SER A 29 12.77 -12.47 19.37
C SER A 29 11.81 -13.35 18.56
N LEU A 30 11.76 -13.21 17.23
CA LEU A 30 10.85 -13.99 16.38
C LEU A 30 11.40 -15.37 16.02
N TYR A 31 12.72 -15.48 15.85
CA TYR A 31 13.35 -16.65 15.25
C TYR A 31 14.25 -17.45 16.19
N GLY A 32 14.65 -16.89 17.34
CA GLY A 32 15.41 -17.59 18.39
C GLY A 32 16.64 -18.33 17.84
N SER A 33 16.67 -19.66 17.96
CA SER A 33 17.79 -20.48 17.48
C SER A 33 18.09 -20.34 15.98
N GLU A 34 17.08 -20.01 15.16
CA GLU A 34 17.29 -19.76 13.73
C GLU A 34 18.01 -18.43 13.49
N PHE A 35 17.78 -17.42 14.33
CA PHE A 35 18.54 -16.17 14.28
C PHE A 35 20.01 -16.44 14.57
N GLU A 36 20.31 -17.19 15.64
CA GLU A 36 21.67 -17.57 16.01
C GLU A 36 22.36 -18.38 14.90
N ARG A 37 21.64 -19.30 14.27
CA ARG A 37 22.15 -20.09 13.14
C ARG A 37 22.54 -19.22 11.95
N VAL A 38 21.79 -18.17 11.66
CA VAL A 38 22.00 -17.29 10.49
C VAL A 38 23.02 -16.19 10.78
N HIS A 39 22.96 -15.56 11.96
CA HIS A 39 23.69 -14.33 12.28
C HIS A 39 24.74 -14.49 13.39
N GLY A 40 24.65 -15.51 14.24
CA GLY A 40 25.46 -15.66 15.47
C GLY A 40 26.96 -15.86 15.28
N LYS A 41 27.42 -16.11 14.04
CA LYS A 41 28.86 -16.12 13.71
C LYS A 41 29.44 -14.72 13.51
N THR A 42 28.59 -13.70 13.40
CA THR A 42 28.99 -12.31 13.19
C THR A 42 29.05 -11.63 14.55
N ASP A 43 30.13 -10.88 14.80
CA ASP A 43 30.22 -10.01 15.98
C ASP A 43 29.02 -9.03 16.04
N ALA A 44 28.56 -8.71 17.24
CA ALA A 44 27.35 -7.92 17.44
C ALA A 44 27.47 -6.49 16.86
N ASP A 45 28.61 -5.83 17.06
CA ASP A 45 28.83 -4.48 16.54
C ASP A 45 28.94 -4.51 15.02
N LEU A 46 29.62 -5.52 14.47
CA LEU A 46 29.70 -5.73 13.03
C LEU A 46 28.34 -6.05 12.40
N LEU A 47 27.50 -6.82 13.09
CA LEU A 47 26.15 -7.16 12.64
C LEU A 47 25.24 -5.92 12.58
N ILE A 48 25.35 -5.03 13.57
CA ILE A 48 24.66 -3.73 13.59
C ILE A 48 25.11 -2.90 12.39
N GLU A 49 26.41 -2.73 12.17
CA GLU A 49 26.93 -1.93 11.05
C GLU A 49 26.54 -2.52 9.68
N ASN A 50 26.60 -3.85 9.53
CA ASN A 50 26.12 -4.52 8.31
C ASN A 50 24.62 -4.31 8.09
N THR A 51 23.83 -4.29 9.16
CA THR A 51 22.39 -4.02 9.07
C THR A 51 22.13 -2.60 8.61
N ARG A 52 22.87 -1.62 9.17
CA ARG A 52 22.78 -0.22 8.74
C ARG A 52 23.15 -0.04 7.29
N LEU A 53 24.25 -0.66 6.85
CA LEU A 53 24.69 -0.64 5.45
C LEU A 53 23.63 -1.24 4.53
N VAL A 54 23.11 -2.41 4.88
CA VAL A 54 22.13 -3.13 4.04
C VAL A 54 20.79 -2.41 4.00
N LEU A 55 20.40 -1.68 5.04
CA LEU A 55 19.13 -0.96 5.10
C LEU A 55 19.23 0.52 4.75
N ASP A 56 20.42 1.00 4.37
CA ASP A 56 20.57 2.38 3.95
C ASP A 56 19.66 2.72 2.75
N GLY A 57 19.06 3.90 2.81
CA GLY A 57 18.07 4.39 1.85
C GLY A 57 16.67 3.74 1.92
N ILE A 58 16.41 2.82 2.86
CA ILE A 58 15.05 2.30 3.09
C ILE A 58 14.18 3.36 3.78
N THR A 59 12.97 3.58 3.26
CA THR A 59 12.02 4.51 3.89
C THR A 59 11.32 3.88 5.10
N PRO A 60 10.77 4.68 6.03
CA PRO A 60 10.00 4.15 7.16
C PRO A 60 8.84 3.22 6.74
N GLU A 61 8.17 3.53 5.63
CA GLU A 61 7.04 2.74 5.11
C GLU A 61 7.51 1.39 4.57
N GLN A 62 8.62 1.39 3.81
CA GLN A 62 9.26 0.17 3.33
C GLN A 62 9.72 -0.71 4.50
N LEU A 63 10.30 -0.10 5.54
CA LEU A 63 10.71 -0.81 6.74
C LEU A 63 9.51 -1.44 7.47
N GLN A 64 8.41 -0.68 7.65
CA GLN A 64 7.19 -1.20 8.25
C GLN A 64 6.62 -2.39 7.45
N ASN A 65 6.64 -2.29 6.12
CA ASN A 65 6.21 -3.39 5.26
C ASN A 65 7.14 -4.61 5.37
N GLY A 66 8.46 -4.41 5.38
CA GLY A 66 9.42 -5.49 5.59
C GLY A 66 9.21 -6.20 6.93
N ILE A 67 8.94 -5.44 8.00
CA ILE A 67 8.57 -6.00 9.31
C ILE A 67 7.27 -6.81 9.24
N LYS A 68 6.25 -6.29 8.55
CA LYS A 68 4.97 -6.99 8.36
C LYS A 68 5.15 -8.31 7.63
N LEU A 69 5.90 -8.32 6.52
CA LEU A 69 6.17 -9.53 5.73
C LEU A 69 7.05 -10.51 6.49
N MET A 70 8.08 -10.03 7.18
CA MET A 70 8.96 -10.84 8.02
C MET A 70 8.18 -11.64 9.08
N ARG A 71 7.09 -11.12 9.63
CA ARG A 71 6.26 -11.87 10.60
C ARG A 71 5.57 -13.11 9.99
N SER A 72 5.45 -13.16 8.67
CA SER A 72 4.85 -14.29 7.93
C SER A 72 5.89 -15.23 7.34
N GLU A 73 7.18 -14.92 7.46
CA GLU A 73 8.26 -15.75 6.95
C GLU A 73 8.47 -17.00 7.81
N ARG A 74 8.76 -18.11 7.13
CA ARG A 74 8.99 -19.40 7.80
C ARG A 74 10.37 -19.48 8.46
N TRP A 75 11.34 -18.73 7.94
CA TRP A 75 12.75 -18.81 8.32
C TRP A 75 13.30 -17.42 8.59
N CYS A 76 14.27 -17.32 9.50
CA CYS A 76 14.95 -16.06 9.77
C CYS A 76 15.58 -15.54 8.46
N PRO A 77 15.24 -14.33 7.99
CA PRO A 77 15.85 -13.78 6.80
C PRO A 77 17.32 -13.42 7.07
N THR A 78 18.14 -13.50 6.01
CA THR A 78 19.45 -12.82 5.99
C THR A 78 19.24 -11.31 5.91
N LEU A 79 20.25 -10.49 6.19
CA LEU A 79 20.10 -9.03 6.07
C LEU A 79 19.65 -8.61 4.65
N PRO A 80 20.24 -9.13 3.55
CA PRO A 80 19.75 -8.84 2.20
C PRO A 80 18.34 -9.37 1.95
N GLY A 81 18.00 -10.53 2.52
CA GLY A 81 16.64 -11.09 2.45
C GLY A 81 15.63 -10.18 3.13
N PHE A 82 15.97 -9.59 4.27
CA PHE A 82 15.11 -8.64 4.94
C PHE A 82 14.98 -7.32 4.16
N ARG A 83 16.06 -6.81 3.56
CA ARG A 83 15.98 -5.66 2.63
C ARG A 83 15.02 -5.97 1.47
N PHE A 84 15.09 -7.18 0.91
CA PHE A 84 14.17 -7.60 -0.15
C PHE A 84 12.70 -7.54 0.32
N LEU A 85 12.40 -8.00 1.54
CA LEU A 85 11.06 -7.85 2.13
C LEU A 85 10.65 -6.39 2.31
N CYS A 86 11.56 -5.51 2.73
CA CYS A 86 11.28 -4.08 2.87
C CYS A 86 10.90 -3.45 1.51
N LEU A 87 11.55 -3.89 0.44
CA LEU A 87 11.33 -3.40 -0.92
C LEU A 87 10.17 -4.11 -1.65
N GLN A 88 9.62 -5.19 -1.08
CA GLN A 88 8.47 -5.86 -1.67
C GLN A 88 7.24 -4.97 -1.59
N ASP A 89 6.56 -4.77 -2.71
CA ASP A 89 5.36 -3.94 -2.74
C ASP A 89 4.15 -4.72 -2.26
N GLY A 90 4.00 -4.88 -0.94
CA GLY A 90 2.91 -5.67 -0.35
C GLY A 90 1.50 -5.21 -0.72
N ASP A 91 1.34 -3.95 -1.14
CA ASP A 91 0.05 -3.33 -1.45
C ASP A 91 -0.21 -3.10 -2.95
N TRP A 92 0.80 -3.26 -3.80
CA TRP A 92 0.66 -3.10 -5.25
C TRP A 92 0.45 -4.45 -5.92
N TRP A 93 -0.49 -4.51 -6.87
CA TRP A 93 -0.62 -5.70 -7.71
C TRP A 93 0.59 -5.82 -8.62
N THR A 94 1.07 -7.04 -8.81
CA THR A 94 2.04 -7.33 -9.88
C THR A 94 1.40 -7.06 -11.24
N ALA A 95 2.22 -6.90 -12.28
CA ALA A 95 1.72 -6.64 -13.62
C ALA A 95 0.82 -7.79 -14.13
N GLU A 96 1.14 -9.04 -13.81
CA GLU A 96 0.36 -10.23 -14.16
C GLU A 96 -0.96 -10.32 -13.40
N GLN A 97 -0.95 -9.98 -12.10
CA GLN A 97 -2.17 -9.87 -11.30
C GLN A 97 -3.08 -8.80 -11.89
N ALA A 98 -2.52 -7.60 -12.15
CA ALA A 98 -3.24 -6.49 -12.76
C ALA A 98 -3.83 -6.85 -14.12
N TRP A 99 -3.10 -7.57 -14.96
CA TRP A 99 -3.60 -8.07 -16.25
C TRP A 99 -4.78 -9.02 -16.07
N THR A 100 -4.66 -9.99 -15.16
CA THR A 100 -5.72 -10.98 -14.91
C THR A 100 -7.00 -10.30 -14.41
N PHE A 101 -6.90 -9.40 -13.43
CA PHE A 101 -8.04 -8.64 -12.93
C PHE A 101 -8.60 -7.67 -13.97
N ALA A 102 -7.76 -7.08 -14.83
CA ALA A 102 -8.20 -6.23 -15.93
C ALA A 102 -9.02 -7.01 -16.97
N LEU A 103 -8.60 -8.22 -17.33
CA LEU A 103 -9.38 -9.09 -18.22
C LEU A 103 -10.69 -9.54 -17.58
N ASN A 104 -10.68 -9.88 -16.30
CA ASN A 104 -11.89 -10.24 -15.56
C ASN A 104 -12.88 -9.06 -15.51
N TRP A 105 -12.38 -7.84 -15.28
CA TRP A 105 -13.19 -6.62 -15.33
C TRP A 105 -13.74 -6.31 -16.72
N LYS A 106 -12.95 -6.54 -17.78
CA LYS A 106 -13.41 -6.36 -19.17
C LYS A 106 -14.55 -7.32 -19.52
N LYS A 107 -14.53 -8.54 -18.99
CA LYS A 107 -15.61 -9.53 -19.14
C LYS A 107 -16.82 -9.18 -18.28
N ASP A 108 -16.59 -8.75 -17.04
CA ASP A 108 -17.60 -8.42 -16.06
C ASP A 108 -17.19 -7.18 -15.27
N SER A 109 -17.84 -6.05 -15.56
CA SER A 109 -17.52 -4.75 -14.95
C SER A 109 -17.81 -4.64 -13.46
N SER A 110 -18.45 -5.65 -12.85
CA SER A 110 -18.67 -5.74 -11.40
C SER A 110 -17.44 -6.24 -10.63
N LYS A 111 -16.47 -6.85 -11.31
CA LYS A 111 -15.25 -7.37 -10.68
C LYS A 111 -14.36 -6.23 -10.18
N PRO A 112 -13.57 -6.44 -9.12
CA PRO A 112 -12.65 -5.42 -8.64
C PRO A 112 -11.50 -5.23 -9.63
N ILE A 113 -11.08 -3.98 -9.80
CA ILE A 113 -9.90 -3.58 -10.57
C ILE A 113 -9.27 -2.37 -9.88
N THR A 114 -7.94 -2.24 -9.91
CA THR A 114 -7.27 -1.04 -9.39
C THR A 114 -7.38 0.11 -10.40
N THR A 115 -7.28 1.35 -9.92
CA THR A 115 -7.30 2.54 -10.78
C THR A 115 -6.15 2.52 -11.78
N LEU A 116 -4.98 2.05 -11.35
CA LEU A 116 -3.80 1.88 -12.21
C LEU A 116 -4.04 0.83 -13.30
N ALA A 117 -4.52 -0.37 -12.93
CA ALA A 117 -4.79 -1.44 -13.90
C ALA A 117 -5.87 -1.04 -14.90
N LYS A 118 -6.90 -0.31 -14.47
CA LYS A 118 -7.95 0.19 -15.36
C LYS A 118 -7.42 1.23 -16.35
N ARG A 119 -6.59 2.15 -15.88
CA ARG A 119 -5.94 3.14 -16.73
C ARG A 119 -5.10 2.46 -17.80
N THR A 120 -4.23 1.53 -17.40
CA THR A 120 -3.40 0.76 -18.33
C THR A 120 -4.26 -0.04 -19.33
N LEU A 121 -5.37 -0.64 -18.88
CA LEU A 121 -6.30 -1.34 -19.76
C LEU A 121 -6.90 -0.42 -20.84
N GLY A 122 -7.20 0.83 -20.49
CA GLY A 122 -7.64 1.85 -21.45
C GLY A 122 -6.56 2.20 -22.47
N GLU A 123 -5.32 2.41 -22.01
CA GLU A 123 -4.15 2.74 -22.84
C GLU A 123 -3.83 1.62 -23.86
N VAL A 124 -4.00 0.35 -23.50
CA VAL A 124 -3.75 -0.79 -24.40
C VAL A 124 -5.00 -1.32 -25.12
N SER A 125 -6.15 -0.65 -24.95
CA SER A 125 -7.44 -1.17 -25.44
C SER A 125 -7.48 -1.33 -26.96
N GLU A 126 -6.85 -0.41 -27.69
CA GLU A 126 -6.73 -0.45 -29.15
C GLU A 126 -5.90 -1.65 -29.61
N VAL A 127 -4.74 -1.89 -28.97
CA VAL A 127 -3.89 -3.05 -29.25
C VAL A 127 -4.63 -4.35 -28.94
N LEU A 128 -5.37 -4.37 -27.83
CA LEU A 128 -6.15 -5.55 -27.41
C LEU A 128 -7.28 -5.89 -28.38
N ASN A 129 -7.95 -4.89 -28.94
CA ASN A 129 -9.06 -5.10 -29.86
C ASN A 129 -8.58 -5.34 -31.31
N GLY A 130 -7.43 -4.78 -31.71
CA GLY A 130 -6.91 -4.90 -33.08
C GLY A 130 -5.93 -6.05 -33.31
N GLN A 131 -4.98 -6.26 -32.39
CA GLN A 131 -3.85 -7.21 -32.55
C GLN A 131 -3.99 -8.46 -31.68
N GLY A 132 -5.01 -8.50 -30.82
CA GLY A 132 -5.33 -9.64 -29.96
C GLY A 132 -4.58 -9.66 -28.63
N GLN A 133 -4.96 -10.62 -27.79
CA GLN A 133 -4.53 -10.67 -26.38
C GLN A 133 -3.02 -10.84 -26.19
N LYS A 134 -2.34 -11.58 -27.08
CA LYS A 134 -0.91 -11.86 -26.94
C LYS A 134 -0.05 -10.61 -27.13
N ALA A 135 -0.39 -9.77 -28.11
CA ALA A 135 0.29 -8.49 -28.34
C ALA A 135 -0.02 -7.50 -27.22
N ALA A 136 -1.28 -7.44 -26.80
CA ALA A 136 -1.72 -6.56 -25.72
C ALA A 136 -1.19 -6.95 -24.34
N TYR A 137 -0.91 -8.23 -24.08
CA TYR A 137 -0.31 -8.68 -22.83
C TYR A 137 1.05 -8.00 -22.60
N LYS A 138 1.96 -8.08 -23.58
CA LYS A 138 3.28 -7.46 -23.46
C LYS A 138 3.16 -5.94 -23.27
N ALA A 139 2.34 -5.29 -24.11
CA ALA A 139 2.10 -3.85 -23.98
C ALA A 139 1.52 -3.46 -22.62
N PHE A 140 0.62 -4.29 -22.06
CA PHE A 140 0.01 -4.05 -20.76
C PHE A 140 1.05 -4.17 -19.64
N ILE A 141 1.86 -5.23 -19.63
CA ILE A 141 2.89 -5.43 -18.60
C ILE A 141 3.86 -4.25 -18.58
N ASP A 142 4.43 -3.90 -19.74
CA ASP A 142 5.41 -2.82 -19.86
C ASP A 142 4.82 -1.46 -19.41
N THR A 143 3.58 -1.17 -19.83
CA THR A 143 2.89 0.08 -19.49
C THR A 143 2.48 0.13 -18.01
N TYR A 144 2.02 -0.99 -17.46
CA TYR A 144 1.65 -1.08 -16.05
C TYR A 144 2.88 -0.88 -15.16
N GLU A 145 4.00 -1.53 -15.46
CA GLU A 145 5.25 -1.36 -14.71
C GLU A 145 5.79 0.06 -14.78
N TYR A 146 5.68 0.71 -15.95
CA TYR A 146 6.02 2.13 -16.09
C TYR A 146 5.13 3.01 -15.19
N ASN A 147 3.81 2.85 -15.28
CA ASN A 147 2.86 3.63 -14.50
C ASN A 147 3.01 3.34 -12.98
N LEU A 148 3.34 2.11 -12.61
CA LEU A 148 3.64 1.70 -11.24
C LEU A 148 4.86 2.44 -10.69
N ARG A 149 5.97 2.49 -11.45
CA ARG A 149 7.17 3.27 -11.07
C ARG A 149 6.86 4.75 -10.91
N GLN A 150 6.06 5.34 -11.80
CA GLN A 150 5.66 6.74 -11.72
C GLN A 150 4.77 7.03 -10.50
N ALA A 151 3.84 6.13 -10.18
CA ALA A 151 2.98 6.28 -9.00
C ALA A 151 3.78 6.18 -7.70
N LYS A 152 4.74 5.25 -7.63
CA LYS A 152 5.66 5.12 -6.50
C LYS A 152 6.56 6.33 -6.30
N ALA A 153 7.11 6.88 -7.39
CA ALA A 153 7.92 8.10 -7.33
C ALA A 153 7.15 9.31 -6.77
N ARG A 154 5.81 9.25 -6.80
CA ARG A 154 4.91 10.28 -6.25
C ARG A 154 4.36 9.93 -4.86
N ASN A 155 4.89 8.89 -4.20
CA ASN A 155 4.40 8.37 -2.92
C ASN A 155 2.89 8.09 -2.91
N CYS A 156 2.33 7.65 -4.06
CA CYS A 156 0.93 7.25 -4.12
C CYS A 156 0.74 5.85 -3.53
N THR A 157 -0.47 5.53 -3.10
CA THR A 157 -0.87 4.17 -2.71
C THR A 157 -1.77 3.56 -3.79
N GLN A 158 -1.85 2.23 -3.84
CA GLN A 158 -2.74 1.56 -4.78
C GLN A 158 -4.21 1.77 -4.36
N VAL A 159 -5.02 2.34 -5.25
CA VAL A 159 -6.45 2.63 -5.00
C VAL A 159 -7.33 1.77 -5.90
N MET A 160 -8.33 1.12 -5.31
CA MET A 160 -9.37 0.38 -6.06
C MET A 160 -10.20 1.34 -6.90
N TRP A 161 -10.48 0.95 -8.14
CA TRP A 161 -11.30 1.77 -9.02
C TRP A 161 -12.77 1.70 -8.60
N VAL A 162 -13.37 2.87 -8.41
CA VAL A 162 -14.80 3.02 -8.15
C VAL A 162 -15.44 3.68 -9.38
N LYS A 163 -16.56 3.11 -9.85
CA LYS A 163 -17.30 3.71 -10.96
C LYS A 163 -17.74 5.14 -10.58
N PRO A 164 -17.39 6.17 -11.38
CA PRO A 164 -17.89 7.52 -11.15
C PRO A 164 -19.41 7.48 -11.12
N LYS A 165 -20.01 8.03 -10.06
CA LYS A 165 -21.47 8.16 -9.98
C LYS A 165 -21.94 9.07 -11.10
N THR A 166 -22.87 8.60 -11.91
CA THR A 166 -23.46 9.39 -12.99
C THR A 166 -24.40 10.45 -12.38
N SER A 167 -24.61 11.56 -13.10
CA SER A 167 -25.49 12.67 -12.64
C SER A 167 -26.92 12.23 -12.31
N ASP A 168 -27.37 11.12 -12.90
CA ASP A 168 -28.70 10.56 -12.66
C ASP A 168 -28.78 9.78 -11.34
N ASP A 169 -27.68 9.17 -10.88
CA ASP A 169 -27.61 8.53 -9.56
C ASP A 169 -27.67 9.58 -8.43
N VAL A 170 -27.06 10.74 -8.64
CA VAL A 170 -27.11 11.88 -7.71
C VAL A 170 -28.52 12.46 -7.62
N LYS A 171 -29.29 12.47 -8.72
CA LYS A 171 -30.69 12.90 -8.72
C LYS A 171 -31.59 11.92 -7.97
N GLN A 172 -31.40 10.60 -8.15
CA GLN A 172 -32.20 9.60 -7.43
C GLN A 172 -31.95 9.62 -5.91
N GLN A 173 -30.72 9.87 -5.46
CA GLN A 173 -30.42 10.05 -4.02
C GLN A 173 -31.10 11.30 -3.43
N LYS A 174 -31.12 12.43 -4.16
CA LYS A 174 -31.84 13.64 -3.71
C LYS A 174 -33.36 13.44 -3.64
N THR A 175 -33.94 12.64 -4.53
CA THR A 175 -35.39 12.35 -4.50
C THR A 175 -35.76 11.38 -3.38
N THR A 176 -34.91 10.40 -3.07
CA THR A 176 -35.14 9.46 -1.96
C THR A 176 -34.92 10.09 -0.59
N GLU A 177 -34.01 11.06 -0.45
CA GLU A 177 -33.85 11.84 0.79
C GLU A 177 -35.05 12.75 1.07
N ARG A 178 -35.68 13.32 0.03
CA ARG A 178 -36.91 14.14 0.16
C ARG A 178 -38.15 13.34 0.55
N ASN A 179 -38.15 12.02 0.35
CA ASN A 179 -39.27 11.12 0.63
C ASN A 179 -39.14 10.37 1.96
N ARG A 180 -38.22 10.76 2.84
CA ARG A 180 -38.30 10.35 4.25
C ARG A 180 -39.43 11.15 4.90
N SER A 181 -40.63 10.57 4.95
CA SER A 181 -41.68 11.03 5.86
C SER A 181 -41.06 11.12 7.25
N GLY A 182 -41.06 12.33 7.81
CA GLY A 182 -40.53 12.60 9.14
C GLY A 182 -41.19 11.64 10.12
N MET A 183 -40.37 10.82 10.78
CA MET A 183 -40.81 9.98 11.87
C MET A 183 -41.50 10.89 12.90
N PRO A 184 -42.79 10.69 13.25
CA PRO A 184 -43.47 11.56 14.19
C PRO A 184 -42.68 11.56 15.50
N CYS A 185 -42.37 12.76 15.98
CA CYS A 185 -41.59 12.96 17.20
C CYS A 185 -42.22 12.12 18.34
N PRO A 186 -41.43 11.31 19.06
CA PRO A 186 -41.92 10.54 20.21
C PRO A 186 -42.61 11.46 21.23
N PRO A 187 -43.79 11.09 21.75
CA PRO A 187 -44.60 11.96 22.62
C PRO A 187 -43.87 12.43 23.89
N GLU A 188 -42.87 11.68 24.36
CA GLU A 188 -42.04 12.08 25.51
C GLU A 188 -41.16 13.31 25.23
N LEU A 189 -40.66 13.46 24.00
CA LEU A 189 -39.84 14.62 23.61
C LEU A 189 -40.69 15.87 23.43
N ALA A 190 -41.93 15.73 22.95
CA ALA A 190 -42.87 16.85 22.84
C ALA A 190 -43.30 17.41 24.21
N ALA A 191 -43.41 16.54 25.24
CA ALA A 191 -43.75 16.95 26.60
C ALA A 191 -42.62 17.77 27.26
N LYS A 192 -41.35 17.40 27.05
CA LYS A 192 -40.18 18.15 27.56
C LYS A 192 -40.09 19.57 26.98
N ILE A 193 -40.47 19.76 25.72
CA ILE A 193 -40.42 21.08 25.07
C ILE A 193 -41.53 22.00 25.61
N LYS A 194 -42.73 21.47 25.90
CA LYS A 194 -43.80 22.26 26.55
C LYS A 194 -43.50 22.62 28.01
N GLY A 195 -42.74 21.78 28.73
CA GLY A 195 -42.30 22.07 30.10
C GLY A 195 -41.28 23.21 30.16
N ALA A 196 -40.36 23.29 29.19
CA ALA A 196 -39.32 24.32 29.14
C ALA A 196 -39.85 25.75 28.91
N TYR A 197 -41.02 25.90 28.29
CA TYR A 197 -41.62 27.21 27.98
C TYR A 197 -42.54 27.78 29.09
N ARG A 198 -42.86 27.01 30.13
CA ARG A 198 -43.72 27.48 31.25
C ARG A 198 -42.97 27.96 32.50
N GLY A 199 -41.63 28.00 32.47
CA GLY A 199 -40.81 28.40 33.60
C GLY A 199 -40.31 29.85 33.60
N ASN A 200 -40.49 30.62 32.51
CA ASN A 200 -39.90 31.96 32.37
C ASN A 200 -40.93 33.04 31.99
N LEU A 201 -42.03 33.13 32.74
CA LEU A 201 -42.94 34.28 32.75
C LEU A 201 -43.43 34.49 34.20
N SER A 202 -42.57 35.10 35.00
CA SER A 202 -42.92 35.94 36.15
C SER A 202 -43.17 37.36 35.68
#